data_AF-A0A957A2T0-F1
#
_entry.id   AF-A0A957A2T0-F1
#
_cell.length_a   1.000
_cell.length_b   1.000
_cell.length_c   1.000
_cell.angle_alpha   90.00
_cell.angle_beta   90.00
_cell.angle_gamma   90.00
#
_symmetry.space_group_name_H-M   'P 1'
#
loop_
_entity.id
_entity.type
_entity.pdbx_description
1 polymer ?
#
loop_
_entity_poly.entity_id
_entity_poly.type
_entity_poly.pdbx_seq_one_letter_code
_entity_poly.pdbx_strand_id
1 'polypeptide(L)'
;PMEAPNGIGLSPDGRTLYIAETPTARVWACTLNGPGEIAGRSILATVTGVAPTNLALLDSLCVDGEGNVLVATLIHGGITSIAPDGSQTTHEPCPDVLTTNCCFAGPDLRTLYVTCSTTGRLLAFDNWPTKGLRLNFQA
;
A
#
# COMPACT_ATOMS: atom_id res chain seq x y z
N PRO A 1 6.92 11.37 -16.51
CA PRO A 1 7.13 9.92 -16.29
C PRO A 1 7.03 9.60 -14.79
N MET A 2 6.65 8.37 -14.40
CA MET A 2 6.85 7.91 -13.03
C MET A 2 8.27 7.35 -12.88
N GLU A 3 8.86 7.50 -11.71
CA GLU A 3 10.21 7.05 -11.39
C GLU A 3 10.16 5.80 -10.51
N ALA A 4 10.68 4.67 -11.01
CA ALA A 4 10.66 3.38 -10.30
C ALA A 4 9.30 3.04 -9.64
N PRO A 5 8.20 2.97 -10.42
CA PRO A 5 6.92 2.48 -9.91
C PRO A 5 7.07 1.02 -9.43
N ASN A 6 6.42 0.68 -8.34
CA ASN A 6 6.59 -0.62 -7.69
C ASN A 6 5.25 -1.26 -7.34
N GLY A 7 4.67 -0.96 -6.17
CA GLY A 7 3.36 -1.47 -5.77
C GLY A 7 2.23 -0.99 -6.68
N ILE A 8 1.26 -1.88 -6.92
CA ILE A 8 0.08 -1.62 -7.75
C ILE A 8 -1.16 -2.30 -7.16
N GLY A 9 -2.32 -1.66 -7.27
CA GLY A 9 -3.58 -2.21 -6.79
C GLY A 9 -4.79 -1.49 -7.37
N LEU A 10 -5.96 -2.11 -7.36
CA LEU A 10 -7.21 -1.51 -7.81
C LEU A 10 -8.09 -1.16 -6.61
N SER A 11 -8.84 -0.07 -6.73
CA SER A 11 -9.95 0.23 -5.82
C SER A 11 -10.98 -0.91 -5.82
N PRO A 12 -11.79 -1.05 -4.75
CA PRO A 12 -12.79 -2.12 -4.67
C PRO A 12 -13.80 -2.14 -5.83
N ASP A 13 -14.11 -0.97 -6.41
CA ASP A 13 -14.99 -0.83 -7.56
C ASP A 13 -14.28 -0.97 -8.92
N GLY A 14 -12.96 -1.16 -8.92
CA GLY A 14 -12.12 -1.33 -10.10
C GLY A 14 -11.95 -0.05 -10.95
N ARG A 15 -12.38 1.13 -10.48
CA ARG A 15 -12.33 2.38 -11.25
C ARG A 15 -11.05 3.20 -11.05
N THR A 16 -10.26 2.88 -10.03
CA THR A 16 -9.02 3.58 -9.72
C THR A 16 -7.88 2.58 -9.60
N LEU A 17 -6.79 2.85 -10.33
CA LEU A 17 -5.52 2.15 -10.22
C LEU A 17 -4.57 2.94 -9.32
N TYR A 18 -4.11 2.32 -8.24
CA TYR A 18 -3.10 2.88 -7.35
C TYR A 18 -1.71 2.40 -7.74
N ILE A 19 -0.72 3.29 -7.66
CA ILE A 19 0.68 2.99 -7.96
C ILE A 19 1.56 3.63 -6.89
N ALA A 20 2.39 2.83 -6.21
CA ALA A 20 3.44 3.33 -5.34
C ALA A 20 4.68 3.70 -6.17
N GLU A 21 5.17 4.92 -6.01
CA GLU A 21 6.39 5.42 -6.65
C GLU A 21 7.52 5.48 -5.63
N THR A 22 8.54 4.64 -5.83
CA THR A 22 9.54 4.32 -4.81
C THR A 22 10.29 5.56 -4.27
N PRO A 23 10.99 6.36 -5.10
CA PRO A 23 11.90 7.39 -4.60
C PRO A 23 11.21 8.65 -4.10
N THR A 24 9.96 8.88 -4.48
CA THR A 24 9.22 10.13 -4.21
C THR A 24 8.26 10.00 -3.03
N ALA A 25 8.11 8.79 -2.50
CA ALA A 25 7.12 8.43 -1.50
C ALA A 25 5.66 8.75 -1.90
N ARG A 26 5.38 8.85 -3.21
CA ARG A 26 4.03 9.16 -3.70
C ARG A 26 3.26 7.90 -4.00
N VAL A 27 2.01 7.86 -3.56
CA VAL A 27 1.01 6.97 -4.13
C VAL A 27 0.20 7.76 -5.14
N TRP A 28 0.18 7.28 -6.38
CA TRP A 28 -0.61 7.83 -7.46
C TRP A 28 -1.98 7.15 -7.49
N ALA A 29 -3.02 7.90 -7.83
CA ALA A 29 -4.33 7.39 -8.19
C ALA A 29 -4.60 7.70 -9.66
N CYS A 30 -4.88 6.67 -10.45
CA CYS A 30 -5.17 6.76 -11.87
C CYS A 30 -6.62 6.35 -12.12
N THR A 31 -7.46 7.25 -12.63
CA THR A 31 -8.83 6.91 -13.00
C THR A 31 -8.86 6.04 -14.25
N LEU A 32 -9.75 5.05 -14.29
CA LEU A 32 -9.91 4.11 -15.39
C LEU A 32 -11.26 4.31 -16.10
N ASN A 33 -11.25 4.37 -17.43
CA ASN A 33 -12.47 4.38 -18.25
C ASN A 33 -12.92 2.98 -18.68
N GLY A 34 -12.02 2.00 -18.55
CA GLY A 34 -12.25 0.61 -18.94
C GLY A 34 -11.00 -0.25 -18.65
N PRO A 35 -11.06 -1.56 -18.93
CA PRO A 35 -9.92 -2.45 -18.75
C PRO A 35 -8.68 -1.96 -19.50
N GLY A 36 -7.62 -1.63 -18.77
CA GLY A 36 -6.35 -1.15 -19.34
C GLY A 36 -6.35 0.30 -19.84
N GLU A 37 -7.43 1.06 -19.66
CA GLU A 37 -7.57 2.44 -20.17
C GLU A 37 -7.48 3.48 -19.04
N ILE A 38 -6.31 4.10 -18.89
CA ILE A 38 -6.09 5.20 -17.94
C ILE A 38 -6.64 6.51 -18.52
N ALA A 39 -7.55 7.15 -17.79
CA ALA A 39 -8.20 8.40 -18.17
C ALA A 39 -7.50 9.65 -17.60
N GLY A 40 -6.95 9.52 -16.41
CA GLY A 40 -6.28 10.61 -15.70
C GLY A 40 -5.48 10.10 -14.52
N ARG A 41 -4.68 10.97 -13.91
CA ARG A 41 -3.91 10.65 -12.71
C ARG A 41 -3.76 11.85 -11.78
N SER A 42 -3.72 11.57 -10.49
CA SER A 42 -3.42 12.51 -9.42
C SER A 42 -2.54 11.85 -8.36
N ILE A 43 -1.96 12.65 -7.48
CA ILE A 43 -1.30 12.14 -6.28
C ILE A 43 -2.41 11.88 -5.25
N LEU A 44 -2.50 10.65 -4.76
CA LEU A 44 -3.39 10.29 -3.64
C LEU A 44 -2.79 10.83 -2.33
N ALA A 45 -1.53 10.50 -2.07
CA ALA A 45 -0.80 10.98 -0.91
C ALA A 45 0.72 10.94 -1.16
N THR A 46 1.44 11.75 -0.39
CA THR A 46 2.90 11.63 -0.22
C THR A 46 3.15 11.14 1.21
N VAL A 47 3.71 9.94 1.34
CA VAL A 47 4.04 9.33 2.64
C VAL A 47 5.23 10.05 3.26
N THR A 48 5.12 10.39 4.54
CA THR A 48 6.19 11.03 5.31
C THR A 48 7.09 9.98 5.96
N GLY A 49 8.39 10.24 5.95
CA GLY A 49 9.37 9.41 6.65
C GLY A 49 9.56 9.80 8.11
N VAL A 50 10.69 9.39 8.66
CA VAL A 50 11.09 9.71 10.05
C VAL A 50 12.03 10.90 10.06
N ALA A 51 11.90 11.75 11.08
CA ALA A 51 12.87 12.81 11.35
C ALA A 51 14.30 12.25 11.57
N PRO A 52 15.36 13.01 11.26
CA PRO A 52 15.34 14.37 10.73
C PRO A 52 15.25 14.45 9.20
N THR A 53 15.47 13.35 8.48
CA THR A 53 15.53 13.35 7.01
C THR A 53 14.16 13.36 6.35
N ASN A 54 13.10 12.96 7.09
CA ASN A 54 11.76 12.71 6.56
C ASN A 54 11.77 11.75 5.37
N LEU A 55 12.73 10.81 5.36
CA LEU A 55 12.92 9.87 4.25
C LEU A 55 11.97 8.67 4.40
N ALA A 56 11.11 8.50 3.41
CA ALA A 56 10.35 7.29 3.17
C ALA A 56 10.55 6.87 1.72
N LEU A 57 10.60 5.57 1.47
CA LEU A 57 10.47 5.02 0.12
C LEU A 57 9.33 4.01 0.15
N LEU A 58 8.68 3.80 -0.98
CA LEU A 58 7.55 2.88 -1.08
C LEU A 58 7.93 1.65 -1.89
N ASP A 59 7.40 0.50 -1.50
CA ASP A 59 7.61 -0.75 -2.21
C ASP A 59 6.25 -1.28 -2.72
N SER A 60 5.85 -2.50 -2.34
CA SER A 60 4.54 -3.05 -2.71
C SER A 60 3.39 -2.46 -1.90
N LEU A 61 2.17 -2.64 -2.40
CA LEU A 61 0.94 -2.23 -1.74
C LEU A 61 -0.15 -3.30 -1.88
N CYS A 62 -1.13 -3.26 -0.99
CA CYS A 62 -2.43 -3.91 -1.17
C CYS A 62 -3.57 -2.92 -0.87
N VAL A 63 -4.80 -3.30 -1.18
CA VAL A 63 -6.00 -2.49 -0.94
C VAL A 63 -6.94 -3.28 -0.04
N ASP A 64 -7.55 -2.62 0.93
CA ASP A 64 -8.54 -3.24 1.80
C ASP A 64 -9.98 -3.07 1.26
N GLY A 65 -10.94 -3.72 1.90
CA GLY A 65 -12.35 -3.70 1.49
C GLY A 65 -13.04 -2.35 1.67
N GLU A 66 -12.44 -1.43 2.43
CA GLU A 66 -12.92 -0.04 2.60
C GLU A 66 -12.27 0.90 1.57
N GLY A 67 -11.30 0.39 0.79
CA GLY A 67 -10.58 1.13 -0.25
C GLY A 67 -9.33 1.83 0.25
N ASN A 68 -8.88 1.58 1.48
CA ASN A 68 -7.61 2.10 1.95
C ASN A 68 -6.46 1.44 1.20
N VAL A 69 -5.44 2.23 0.86
CA VAL A 69 -4.19 1.73 0.27
C VAL A 69 -3.19 1.47 1.41
N LEU A 70 -2.81 0.21 1.58
CA LEU A 70 -1.77 -0.19 2.53
C LEU A 70 -0.47 -0.36 1.76
N VAL A 71 0.50 0.53 1.99
CA VAL A 71 1.77 0.54 1.27
C VAL A 71 2.94 0.25 2.21
N ALA A 72 3.79 -0.69 1.79
CA ALA A 72 5.02 -1.02 2.48
C ALA A 72 6.00 0.17 2.41
N THR A 73 6.45 0.63 3.56
CA THR A 73 7.28 1.83 3.70
C THR A 73 8.69 1.45 4.14
N LEU A 74 9.66 1.65 3.26
CA LEU A 74 11.08 1.44 3.51
C LEU A 74 11.69 2.63 4.25
N ILE A 75 12.80 2.38 4.93
CA ILE A 75 13.56 3.29 5.81
C ILE A 75 12.79 3.68 7.08
N HIS A 76 11.55 4.16 6.96
CA HIS A 76 10.65 4.33 8.10
C HIS A 76 10.29 2.95 8.71
N GLY A 77 10.09 1.93 7.87
CA GLY A 77 9.90 0.55 8.29
C GLY A 77 8.50 0.29 8.83
N GLY A 78 7.59 -0.16 7.96
CA GLY A 78 6.25 -0.56 8.37
C GLY A 78 5.25 -0.50 7.23
N ILE A 79 3.96 -0.53 7.59
CA ILE A 79 2.85 -0.37 6.66
C ILE A 79 2.20 0.98 6.88
N THR A 80 2.16 1.80 5.84
CA THR A 80 1.40 3.05 5.85
C THR A 80 0.05 2.83 5.19
N SER A 81 -1.03 3.00 5.93
CA SER A 81 -2.40 2.98 5.41
C SER A 81 -2.79 4.40 4.99
N ILE A 82 -3.40 4.54 3.81
CA ILE A 82 -3.83 5.80 3.22
C ILE A 82 -5.33 5.69 2.92
N ALA A 83 -6.12 6.65 3.41
CA ALA A 83 -7.56 6.70 3.15
C ALA A 83 -7.87 6.79 1.64
N PRO A 84 -9.05 6.32 1.17
CA PRO A 84 -9.38 6.30 -0.26
C PRO A 84 -9.37 7.69 -0.92
N ASP A 85 -9.59 8.73 -0.13
CA ASP A 85 -9.57 10.14 -0.53
C ASP A 85 -8.23 10.84 -0.25
N GLY A 86 -7.25 10.13 0.32
CA GLY A 86 -5.93 10.65 0.68
C GLY A 86 -5.92 11.58 1.90
N SER A 87 -7.05 11.77 2.59
CA SER A 87 -7.18 12.74 3.69
C SER A 87 -6.44 12.34 4.97
N GLN A 88 -6.23 11.04 5.17
CA GLN A 88 -5.59 10.48 6.35
C GLN A 88 -4.54 9.45 5.97
N THR A 89 -3.42 9.48 6.70
CA THR A 89 -2.41 8.43 6.69
C THR A 89 -2.19 7.91 8.11
N THR A 90 -1.93 6.62 8.27
CA THR A 90 -1.60 6.00 9.55
C THR A 90 -0.48 4.99 9.33
N HIS A 91 0.57 5.06 10.15
CA HIS A 91 1.74 4.21 10.02
C HIS A 91 1.75 3.17 11.13
N GLU A 92 1.76 1.89 10.75
CA GLU A 92 1.96 0.76 11.66
C GLU A 92 3.41 0.29 11.54
N PRO A 93 4.25 0.51 12.56
CA PRO A 93 5.67 0.19 12.48
C PRO A 93 5.92 -1.31 12.47
N CYS A 94 6.93 -1.73 11.73
CA CYS A 94 7.46 -3.10 11.79
C CYS A 94 8.85 -3.09 12.45
N PRO A 95 9.25 -4.18 13.12
CA PRO A 95 10.62 -4.34 13.63
C PRO A 95 11.64 -4.62 12.49
N ASP A 96 11.54 -3.90 11.38
CA ASP A 96 12.41 -3.97 10.20
C ASP A 96 12.36 -2.66 9.40
N VAL A 97 13.51 -2.11 9.06
CA VAL A 97 13.61 -0.85 8.31
C VAL A 97 13.27 -1.01 6.83
N LEU A 98 13.34 -2.21 6.25
CA LEU A 98 13.00 -2.51 4.87
C LEU A 98 11.78 -3.45 4.81
N THR A 99 10.62 -2.92 5.18
CA THR A 99 9.33 -3.59 4.97
C THR A 99 8.92 -3.48 3.49
N THR A 100 8.73 -4.60 2.80
CA THR A 100 8.69 -4.61 1.32
C THR A 100 7.32 -4.96 0.72
N ASN A 101 6.50 -5.77 1.38
CA ASN A 101 5.20 -6.18 0.83
C ASN A 101 4.21 -6.51 1.95
N CYS A 102 2.92 -6.44 1.64
CA CYS A 102 1.86 -6.92 2.51
C CYS A 102 0.68 -7.51 1.74
N CYS A 103 -0.01 -8.47 2.35
CA CYS A 103 -1.26 -9.00 1.81
C CYS A 103 -2.18 -9.49 2.92
N PHE A 104 -3.48 -9.39 2.69
CA PHE A 104 -4.48 -9.94 3.59
C PHE A 104 -4.70 -11.43 3.34
N ALA A 105 -4.92 -12.16 4.42
CA ALA A 105 -5.18 -13.60 4.43
C ALA A 105 -6.13 -13.97 5.56
N GLY A 106 -6.44 -15.27 5.63
CA GLY A 106 -7.36 -15.82 6.61
C GLY A 106 -8.82 -15.80 6.13
N PRO A 107 -9.70 -16.58 6.78
CA PRO A 107 -11.09 -16.76 6.37
C PRO A 107 -11.93 -15.47 6.46
N ASP A 108 -11.52 -14.51 7.29
CA ASP A 108 -12.18 -13.23 7.48
C ASP A 108 -11.43 -12.04 6.84
N LEU A 109 -10.30 -12.32 6.16
CA LEU A 109 -9.38 -11.34 5.60
C LEU A 109 -8.88 -10.30 6.62
N ARG A 110 -8.66 -10.68 7.88
CA ARG A 110 -8.15 -9.78 8.93
C ARG A 110 -6.72 -10.08 9.37
N THR A 111 -6.04 -11.08 8.81
CA THR A 111 -4.61 -11.26 9.04
C THR A 111 -3.84 -10.54 7.93
N LEU A 112 -3.03 -9.54 8.28
CA LEU A 112 -2.11 -8.89 7.35
C LEU A 112 -0.72 -9.54 7.46
N TYR A 113 -0.29 -10.23 6.43
CA TYR A 113 1.09 -10.70 6.30
C TYR A 113 1.98 -9.58 5.78
N VAL A 114 3.20 -9.49 6.30
CA VAL A 114 4.16 -8.44 5.94
C VAL A 114 5.56 -9.02 5.77
N THR A 115 6.23 -8.72 4.67
CA THR A 115 7.61 -9.19 4.40
C THR A 115 8.66 -8.16 4.82
N CYS A 116 9.69 -8.63 5.50
CA CYS A 116 10.77 -7.81 6.07
C CYS A 116 12.12 -8.21 5.44
N SER A 117 12.69 -7.32 4.61
CA SER A 117 13.86 -7.63 3.78
C SER A 117 15.17 -7.61 4.56
N THR A 118 15.36 -6.70 5.53
CA THR A 118 16.61 -6.64 6.31
C THR A 118 16.79 -7.88 7.18
N THR A 119 15.72 -8.34 7.83
CA THR A 119 15.75 -9.47 8.77
C THR A 119 15.41 -10.81 8.13
N GLY A 120 14.85 -10.82 6.92
CA GLY A 120 14.39 -12.05 6.25
C GLY A 120 13.18 -12.69 6.92
N ARG A 121 12.36 -11.90 7.61
CA ARG A 121 11.19 -12.39 8.37
C ARG A 121 9.87 -12.15 7.65
N LEU A 122 8.91 -12.99 7.96
CA LEU A 122 7.50 -12.80 7.65
C LEU A 122 6.76 -12.49 8.96
N LEU A 123 6.09 -11.35 9.01
CA LEU A 123 5.24 -10.96 10.13
C LEU A 123 3.78 -11.28 9.79
N ALA A 124 2.98 -11.53 10.81
CA ALA A 124 1.54 -11.65 10.72
C ALA A 124 0.91 -10.74 11.77
N PHE A 125 0.10 -9.79 11.31
CA PHE A 125 -0.72 -8.93 12.18
C PHE A 125 -2.13 -9.47 12.16
N ASP A 126 -2.51 -10.16 13.23
CA ASP A 126 -3.87 -10.66 13.39
C ASP A 126 -4.82 -9.54 13.83
N ASN A 127 -6.09 -9.65 13.42
CA ASN A 127 -7.14 -8.68 13.73
C ASN A 127 -6.83 -7.26 13.21
N TRP A 128 -6.31 -7.15 11.99
CA TRP A 128 -6.14 -5.85 11.33
C TRP A 128 -7.45 -5.04 11.37
N PRO A 129 -7.41 -3.71 11.61
CA PRO A 129 -8.61 -2.91 11.86
C PRO A 129 -9.67 -3.03 10.75
N THR A 130 -9.24 -3.11 9.50
CA THR A 130 -10.08 -3.30 8.32
C THR A 130 -9.91 -4.71 7.75
N LYS A 131 -10.87 -5.14 6.93
CA LYS A 131 -10.78 -6.41 6.20
C LYS A 131 -10.13 -6.18 4.85
N GLY A 132 -9.30 -7.10 4.39
CA GLY A 132 -8.73 -7.07 3.06
C GLY A 132 -9.77 -7.09 1.94
N LEU A 133 -9.41 -6.52 0.79
CA LEU A 133 -10.21 -6.62 -0.42
C LEU A 133 -10.18 -8.05 -0.94
N ARG A 134 -11.36 -8.64 -1.17
CA ARG A 134 -11.47 -9.95 -1.80
C ARG A 134 -10.94 -9.88 -3.24
N LEU A 135 -10.00 -10.75 -3.59
CA LEU A 135 -9.46 -10.78 -4.95
C LEU A 135 -10.51 -11.31 -5.95
N ASN A 136 -10.50 -10.74 -7.16
CA ASN A 136 -11.49 -11.04 -8.20
C ASN A 136 -11.53 -12.51 -8.67
N PHE A 137 -10.46 -13.28 -8.44
CA PHE A 137 -10.29 -14.65 -8.95
C PHE A 137 -9.92 -15.66 -7.86
N GLN A 138 -10.57 -15.59 -6.68
CA GLN A 138 -10.41 -16.62 -5.65
C GLN A 138 -11.21 -17.87 -6.00
N ALA A 139 -10.50 -18.99 -6.16
CA ALA A 139 -11.08 -20.32 -6.35
C ALA A 139 -11.71 -20.87 -5.06
#